data_AF-A0A379SU34-F1
#
_entry.id   AF-A0A379SU34-F1
#
_cell.length_a   1.000
_cell.length_b   1.000
_cell.length_c   1.000
_cell.angle_alpha   90.00
_cell.angle_beta   90.00
_cell.angle_gamma   90.00
#
_symmetry.space_group_name_H-M   'P 1'
#
loop_
_entity.id
_entity.type
_entity.pdbx_description
1 polymer ?
#
loop_
_entity_poly.entity_id
_entity_poly.type
_entity_poly.pdbx_seq_one_letter_code
_entity_poly.pdbx_strand_id
1 'polypeptide(L)'
;MLAVPFAPQAVAKTAATTAASQPEIASGSAMIVDLNTHKVIYSNHPDLVRPIASITKLMTAMVVLDARLPLDEILKVDISQTPEMKGVYSRVRLNSEISRKNMLLLALMSSENRAAGKPGALLPWRL
;
A
#
# COMPACT_ATOMS: atom_id res chain seq x y z
N MET A 1 65.60 11.04 -45.15
CA MET A 1 64.69 10.34 -44.22
C MET A 1 63.89 11.40 -43.48
N LEU A 2 62.58 11.51 -43.75
CA LEU A 2 61.68 12.52 -43.17
C LEU A 2 61.13 12.03 -41.83
N ALA A 3 61.25 12.82 -40.78
CA ALA A 3 60.70 12.54 -39.45
C ALA A 3 59.21 12.92 -39.40
N VAL A 4 58.37 11.99 -38.96
CA VAL A 4 56.93 12.22 -38.73
C VAL A 4 56.74 12.67 -37.29
N PRO A 5 56.03 13.79 -37.02
CA PRO A 5 55.76 14.20 -35.64
C PRO A 5 54.65 13.33 -35.03
N PHE A 6 54.89 12.84 -33.82
CA PHE A 6 53.91 12.11 -33.02
C PHE A 6 52.98 13.11 -32.33
N ALA A 7 51.71 13.14 -32.73
CA ALA A 7 50.69 13.95 -32.06
C ALA A 7 50.18 13.20 -30.81
N PRO A 8 50.04 13.87 -29.65
CA PRO A 8 49.49 13.23 -28.45
C PRO A 8 48.01 12.91 -28.66
N GLN A 9 47.64 11.64 -28.47
CA GLN A 9 46.24 11.23 -28.47
C GLN A 9 45.57 11.65 -27.14
N ALA A 10 44.50 12.43 -27.23
CA ALA A 10 43.67 12.76 -26.09
C ALA A 10 42.85 11.52 -25.68
N VAL A 11 43.14 10.97 -24.49
CA VAL A 11 42.34 9.91 -23.89
C VAL A 11 41.05 10.53 -23.36
N ALA A 12 39.91 10.17 -23.93
CA ALA A 12 38.61 10.59 -23.45
C ALA A 12 38.40 10.11 -22.01
N LYS A 13 38.14 11.05 -21.08
CA LYS A 13 37.83 10.75 -19.69
C LYS A 13 36.47 10.06 -19.65
N THR A 14 36.44 8.78 -19.28
CA THR A 14 35.20 8.03 -19.06
C THR A 14 34.35 8.80 -18.06
N ALA A 15 33.14 9.17 -18.45
CA ALA A 15 32.18 9.81 -17.55
C ALA A 15 31.93 8.85 -16.38
N ALA A 16 32.29 9.26 -15.17
CA ALA A 16 31.96 8.53 -13.97
C ALA A 16 30.44 8.49 -13.85
N THR A 17 29.86 7.28 -13.94
CA THR A 17 28.46 7.06 -13.60
C THR A 17 28.32 7.35 -12.11
N THR A 18 27.79 8.53 -11.77
CA THR A 18 27.41 8.85 -10.39
C THR A 18 26.36 7.82 -9.98
N ALA A 19 26.74 6.85 -9.16
CA ALA A 19 25.76 6.00 -8.50
C ALA A 19 24.80 6.92 -7.74
N ALA A 20 23.52 6.88 -8.07
CA ALA A 20 22.52 7.64 -7.35
C ALA A 20 22.61 7.26 -5.87
N SER A 21 22.78 8.24 -4.98
CA SER A 21 22.78 8.00 -3.55
C SER A 21 21.46 7.34 -3.17
N GLN A 22 21.53 6.25 -2.39
CA GLN A 22 20.33 5.61 -1.88
C GLN A 22 19.52 6.60 -1.03
N PRO A 23 18.18 6.53 -1.04
CA PRO A 23 17.36 7.44 -0.26
C PRO A 23 17.64 7.27 1.24
N GLU A 24 17.79 8.39 1.94
CA GLU A 24 17.82 8.41 3.40
C GLU A 24 16.38 8.49 3.92
N ILE A 25 15.96 7.46 4.65
CA ILE A 25 14.58 7.31 5.15
C ILE A 25 14.62 7.14 6.67
N ALA A 26 13.76 7.86 7.39
CA ALA A 26 13.67 7.80 8.85
C ALA A 26 12.79 6.64 9.37
N SER A 27 12.03 5.99 8.49
CA SER A 27 11.19 4.83 8.80
C SER A 27 12.02 3.65 9.31
N GLY A 28 11.56 2.99 10.37
CA GLY A 28 12.25 1.81 10.94
C GLY A 28 12.22 0.55 10.07
N SER A 29 11.40 0.53 9.02
CA SER A 29 11.38 -0.49 7.95
C SER A 29 10.89 0.17 6.66
N ALA A 30 11.47 -0.18 5.51
CA ALA A 30 11.07 0.32 4.20
C ALA A 30 11.50 -0.63 3.07
N MET A 31 10.70 -0.71 2.00
CA MET A 31 11.06 -1.43 0.78
C MET A 31 10.48 -0.70 -0.44
N ILE A 32 11.28 -0.57 -1.49
CA ILE A 32 10.86 -0.02 -2.79
C ILE A 32 11.12 -1.09 -3.85
N VAL A 33 10.09 -1.42 -4.60
CA VAL A 33 10.13 -2.45 -5.65
C VAL A 33 9.67 -1.84 -6.97
N ASP A 34 10.40 -2.13 -8.04
CA ASP A 34 9.95 -1.86 -9.40
C ASP A 34 8.81 -2.82 -9.75
N LEU A 35 7.62 -2.29 -10.03
CA LEU A 35 6.45 -3.12 -10.34
C LEU A 35 6.51 -3.82 -11.71
N ASN A 36 7.37 -3.38 -12.63
CA ASN A 36 7.54 -4.02 -13.94
C ASN A 36 8.57 -5.16 -13.89
N THR A 37 9.67 -4.95 -13.18
CA THR A 37 10.79 -5.91 -13.13
C THR A 37 10.81 -6.75 -11.86
N HIS A 38 9.99 -6.41 -10.88
CA HIS A 38 9.95 -6.98 -9.53
C HIS A 38 11.30 -6.90 -8.79
N LYS A 39 12.21 -6.02 -9.25
CA LYS A 39 13.51 -5.81 -8.59
C LYS A 39 13.35 -4.89 -7.39
N VAL A 40 13.98 -5.27 -6.29
CA VAL A 40 14.12 -4.41 -5.11
C VAL A 40 15.12 -3.29 -5.43
N ILE A 41 14.65 -2.05 -5.43
CA ILE A 41 15.47 -0.85 -5.64
C ILE A 41 16.11 -0.42 -4.31
N TYR A 42 15.39 -0.61 -3.20
CA TYR A 42 15.82 -0.24 -1.86
C TYR A 42 15.15 -1.14 -0.83
N SER A 43 15.87 -1.50 0.24
CA SER A 43 15.32 -2.25 1.38
C SER A 43 16.03 -1.90 2.68
N ASN A 44 15.27 -1.73 3.74
CA ASN A 44 15.74 -1.54 5.11
C ASN A 44 14.80 -2.32 6.05
N HIS A 45 15.32 -3.34 6.74
CA HIS A 45 14.54 -4.26 7.60
C HIS A 45 13.18 -4.69 7.00
N PRO A 46 13.14 -5.22 5.75
CA PRO A 46 11.87 -5.49 5.05
C PRO A 46 11.06 -6.63 5.69
N ASP A 47 11.73 -7.59 6.35
CA ASP A 47 11.09 -8.80 6.90
C ASP A 47 10.75 -8.69 8.40
N LEU A 48 10.98 -7.52 9.00
CA LEU A 48 10.73 -7.33 10.43
C LEU A 48 9.23 -7.13 10.70
N VAL A 49 8.64 -8.01 11.52
CA VAL A 49 7.21 -7.98 11.86
C VAL A 49 6.88 -6.75 12.70
N ARG A 50 5.95 -5.91 12.23
CA ARG A 50 5.51 -4.67 12.90
C ARG A 50 3.99 -4.51 12.83
N PRO A 51 3.37 -3.79 13.77
CA PRO A 51 2.00 -3.32 13.61
C PRO A 51 1.87 -2.42 12.36
N ILE A 52 0.98 -2.78 11.44
CA ILE A 52 0.80 -2.06 10.15
C ILE A 52 -0.40 -1.09 10.18
N ALA A 53 -1.15 -1.06 11.28
CA ALA A 53 -2.34 -0.25 11.48
C ALA A 53 -3.30 -0.32 10.27
N SER A 54 -3.66 0.81 9.68
CA SER A 54 -4.70 0.88 8.64
C SER A 54 -4.28 0.34 7.27
N ILE A 55 -3.02 -0.04 7.07
CA ILE A 55 -2.61 -0.81 5.87
C ILE A 55 -3.36 -2.15 5.80
N THR A 56 -3.79 -2.70 6.95
CA THR A 56 -4.67 -3.87 7.06
C THR A 56 -5.91 -3.79 6.16
N LYS A 57 -6.46 -2.58 5.93
CA LYS A 57 -7.67 -2.38 5.12
C LYS A 57 -7.48 -2.74 3.65
N LEU A 58 -6.25 -2.76 3.14
CA LEU A 58 -5.95 -3.26 1.79
C LEU A 58 -6.30 -4.74 1.67
N MET A 59 -5.96 -5.56 2.67
CA MET A 59 -6.32 -6.98 2.69
C MET A 59 -7.84 -7.15 2.79
N THR A 60 -8.51 -6.37 3.64
CA THR A 60 -9.98 -6.38 3.73
C THR A 60 -10.63 -6.11 2.37
N ALA A 61 -10.16 -5.08 1.65
CA ALA A 61 -10.69 -4.75 0.33
C ALA A 61 -10.44 -5.87 -0.69
N MET A 62 -9.24 -6.46 -0.72
CA MET A 62 -8.94 -7.58 -1.62
C MET A 62 -9.87 -8.78 -1.38
N VAL A 63 -10.03 -9.21 -0.12
CA VAL A 63 -10.92 -10.34 0.21
C VAL A 63 -12.38 -10.07 -0.20
N VAL A 64 -12.86 -8.84 -0.03
CA VAL A 64 -14.23 -8.46 -0.43
C VAL A 64 -14.41 -8.46 -1.94
N LEU A 65 -13.42 -7.97 -2.69
CA LEU A 65 -13.45 -7.97 -4.14
C LEU A 65 -13.34 -9.39 -4.72
N ASP A 66 -12.50 -10.24 -4.13
CA ASP A 66 -12.33 -11.64 -4.53
C ASP A 66 -13.60 -12.46 -4.32
N ALA A 67 -14.43 -12.10 -3.33
CA ALA A 67 -15.74 -12.71 -3.11
C ALA A 67 -16.79 -12.37 -4.18
N ARG A 68 -16.50 -11.41 -5.09
CA ARG A 68 -17.36 -11.02 -6.23
C ARG A 68 -18.81 -10.68 -5.85
N LEU A 69 -19.00 -10.07 -4.68
CA LEU A 69 -20.30 -9.65 -4.20
C LEU A 69 -20.79 -8.37 -4.92
N PRO A 70 -22.11 -8.14 -5.05
CA PRO A 70 -22.65 -6.97 -5.76
C PRO A 70 -22.24 -5.65 -5.12
N LEU A 71 -21.48 -4.79 -5.80
CA LEU A 71 -20.96 -3.56 -5.17
C LEU A 71 -22.05 -2.53 -4.83
N ASP A 72 -23.23 -2.66 -5.40
CA ASP A 72 -24.42 -1.85 -5.20
C ASP A 72 -25.31 -2.32 -4.03
N GLU A 73 -25.06 -3.50 -3.46
CA GLU A 73 -25.79 -3.99 -2.28
C GLU A 73 -25.70 -2.98 -1.13
N ILE A 74 -26.86 -2.66 -0.56
CA ILE A 74 -26.98 -1.78 0.59
C ILE A 74 -26.71 -2.56 1.87
N LEU A 75 -25.69 -2.14 2.59
CA LEU A 75 -25.24 -2.75 3.82
C LEU A 75 -25.55 -1.84 5.00
N LYS A 76 -26.02 -2.44 6.09
CA LYS A 76 -26.20 -1.77 7.36
C LYS A 76 -24.88 -1.69 8.10
N VAL A 77 -24.53 -0.51 8.61
CA VAL A 77 -23.34 -0.33 9.43
C VAL A 77 -23.57 -0.97 10.80
N ASP A 78 -22.89 -2.09 11.04
CA ASP A 78 -22.89 -2.84 12.29
C ASP A 78 -21.47 -3.13 12.76
N ILE A 79 -21.23 -2.94 14.06
CA ILE A 79 -19.94 -3.19 14.73
C ILE A 79 -20.07 -4.25 15.83
N SER A 80 -21.22 -4.91 15.96
CA SER A 80 -21.52 -5.87 17.03
C SER A 80 -20.48 -7.01 17.14
N GLN A 81 -19.86 -7.39 16.02
CA GLN A 81 -18.84 -8.43 15.92
C GLN A 81 -17.39 -7.90 15.96
N THR A 82 -17.19 -6.61 16.24
CA THR A 82 -15.85 -5.99 16.30
C THR A 82 -15.64 -5.33 17.68
N PRO A 83 -15.21 -6.11 18.70
CA PRO A 83 -15.01 -5.60 20.06
C PRO A 83 -14.07 -4.40 20.15
N GLU A 84 -13.07 -4.34 19.28
CA GLU A 84 -12.07 -3.27 19.19
C GLU A 84 -12.68 -1.90 18.84
N MET A 85 -13.91 -1.89 18.33
CA MET A 85 -14.63 -0.68 17.94
C MET A 85 -15.55 -0.14 19.03
N LYS A 86 -15.68 -0.85 20.16
CA LYS A 86 -16.51 -0.41 21.27
C LYS A 86 -15.93 0.89 21.85
N GLY A 87 -16.74 1.95 21.82
CA GLY A 87 -16.33 3.28 22.31
C GLY A 87 -15.47 4.10 21.34
N VAL A 88 -15.12 3.57 20.16
CA VAL A 88 -14.35 4.31 19.15
C VAL A 88 -15.25 5.33 18.47
N TYR A 89 -14.85 6.60 18.50
CA TYR A 89 -15.56 7.68 17.83
C TYR A 89 -15.54 7.50 16.31
N SER A 90 -16.69 7.76 15.67
CA SER A 90 -16.78 7.90 14.22
C SER A 90 -18.05 8.67 13.84
N ARG A 91 -17.97 9.38 12.71
CA ARG A 91 -19.06 10.13 12.11
C ARG A 91 -20.06 9.24 11.37
N VAL A 92 -19.67 8.02 11.00
CA VAL A 92 -20.56 7.02 10.38
C VAL A 92 -21.49 6.49 11.46
N ARG A 93 -22.80 6.73 11.34
CA ARG A 93 -23.76 6.35 12.39
C ARG A 93 -23.98 4.84 12.38
N LEU A 94 -24.10 4.22 13.56
CA LEU A 94 -24.54 2.84 13.65
C LEU A 94 -25.97 2.72 13.11
N ASN A 95 -26.27 1.60 12.47
CA ASN A 95 -27.54 1.32 11.81
C ASN A 95 -27.85 2.20 10.58
N SER A 96 -26.95 3.10 10.15
CA SER A 96 -27.11 3.73 8.83
C SER A 96 -26.86 2.70 7.72
N GLU A 97 -27.37 3.00 6.54
CA GLU A 97 -27.23 2.14 5.35
C GLU A 97 -26.36 2.81 4.30
N ILE A 98 -25.52 2.03 3.64
CA ILE A 98 -24.63 2.50 2.58
C ILE A 98 -24.27 1.36 1.64
N SER A 99 -24.05 1.65 0.36
CA SER A 99 -23.62 0.61 -0.59
C SER A 99 -22.25 0.04 -0.24
N ARG A 100 -22.01 -1.24 -0.57
CA ARG A 100 -20.70 -1.91 -0.43
C ARG A 100 -19.58 -1.10 -1.08
N LYS A 101 -19.82 -0.56 -2.28
CA LYS A 101 -18.86 0.32 -2.99
C LYS A 101 -18.45 1.53 -2.15
N ASN A 102 -19.42 2.24 -1.58
CA ASN A 102 -19.15 3.43 -0.79
C ASN A 102 -18.55 3.08 0.57
N MET A 103 -18.88 1.92 1.12
CA MET A 103 -18.22 1.41 2.32
C MET A 103 -16.73 1.14 2.07
N LEU A 104 -16.38 0.46 0.98
CA LEU A 104 -14.98 0.29 0.55
C LEU A 104 -14.28 1.63 0.31
N LEU A 105 -14.99 2.60 -0.29
CA LEU A 105 -14.46 3.94 -0.53
C LEU A 105 -14.09 4.66 0.77
N LEU A 106 -14.97 4.65 1.77
CA LEU A 106 -14.72 5.24 3.09
C LEU A 106 -13.55 4.54 3.80
N ALA A 107 -13.51 3.21 3.74
CA ALA A 107 -12.45 2.40 4.32
C ALA A 107 -11.07 2.75 3.71
N LEU A 108 -10.99 2.90 2.39
CA LEU A 108 -9.71 3.09 1.68
C LEU A 108 -9.27 4.56 1.60
N MET A 109 -10.18 5.49 1.31
CA MET A 109 -9.83 6.91 1.15
C MET A 109 -9.65 7.63 2.49
N SER A 110 -10.52 7.33 3.46
CA SER A 110 -10.57 8.04 4.74
C SER A 110 -10.07 7.20 5.91
N SER A 111 -9.60 5.98 5.64
CA SER A 111 -9.23 5.01 6.67
C SER A 111 -10.35 4.76 7.68
N GLU A 112 -11.61 4.84 7.24
CA GLU A 112 -12.76 4.82 8.15
C GLU A 112 -12.95 3.41 8.75
N ASN A 113 -12.87 3.30 10.07
CA ASN A 113 -12.84 2.02 10.76
C ASN A 113 -14.20 1.30 10.79
N ARG A 114 -15.33 2.03 10.81
CA ARG A 114 -16.69 1.45 10.76
C ARG A 114 -17.04 0.93 9.37
N ALA A 115 -16.50 1.54 8.33
CA ALA A 115 -16.62 1.06 6.97
C ALA A 115 -15.67 -0.11 6.68
N ALA A 116 -14.57 -0.20 7.42
CA ALA A 116 -13.61 -1.27 7.31
C ALA A 116 -13.78 -2.37 8.36
N GLY A 117 -14.93 -2.43 9.06
CA GLY A 117 -15.22 -3.44 10.10
C GLY A 117 -14.85 -4.85 9.63
N LYS A 118 -14.70 -5.81 10.57
CA LYS A 118 -14.24 -7.18 10.25
C LYS A 118 -14.87 -7.70 8.95
N PRO A 119 -14.16 -8.51 8.14
CA PRO A 119 -14.60 -8.92 6.80
C PRO A 119 -16.09 -9.25 6.65
N GLY A 120 -16.77 -9.80 7.65
CA GLY A 120 -18.22 -10.06 7.55
C GLY A 120 -19.17 -8.86 7.70
N ALA A 121 -18.68 -7.63 7.87
CA ALA A 121 -19.47 -6.43 7.58
C ALA A 121 -19.63 -6.23 6.05
N LEU A 122 -18.67 -6.72 5.26
CA LEU A 122 -18.63 -6.61 3.80
C LEU A 122 -18.89 -7.94 3.08
N LEU A 123 -18.74 -9.07 3.79
CA LEU A 123 -18.97 -10.44 3.35
C LEU A 123 -20.17 -11.05 4.10
N PRO A 124 -21.03 -11.86 3.47
CA PRO A 124 -21.95 -12.71 4.21
C PRO A 124 -21.13 -13.75 5.00
N TRP A 125 -21.50 -14.04 6.25
CA TRP A 125 -20.87 -15.06 7.12
C TRP A 125 -21.06 -16.52 6.64
N ARG A 126 -21.24 -16.72 5.33
CA ARG A 126 -21.38 -18.02 4.67
C ARG A 126 -20.13 -18.28 3.85
N LEU A 127 -19.04 -18.56 4.55
CA LEU A 127 -17.89 -19.31 4.04
C LEU A 127 -17.69 -20.51 4.95
#